data_AF-A0A7J4IH86-F1
#
_entry.id   AF-A0A7J4IH86-F1
#
_cell.length_a   1.000
_cell.length_b   1.000
_cell.length_c   1.000
_cell.angle_alpha   90.00
_cell.angle_beta   90.00
_cell.angle_gamma   90.00
#
_symmetry.space_group_name_H-M   'P 1'
#
loop_
_entity.id
_entity.type
_entity.pdbx_description
1 polymer ?
#
loop_
_entity_poly.entity_id
_entity_poly.type
_entity_poly.pdbx_seq_one_letter_code
_entity_poly.pdbx_strand_id
1 'polypeptide(L)'
;MLYLLSMLAHDDPGVRRRAAGTLGRLHDTGALDSLIIALRDGDRLVQQAAIGALGAIGDPRAIVPLRQLHPRVDRRLQTAIEGAQRAIAARQAGEHFLS
;
A
#
# COMPACT_ATOMS: atom_id res chain seq x y z
N MET A 1 -13.07 12.72 4.43
CA MET A 1 -11.82 11.94 4.26
C MET A 1 -10.88 12.43 3.14
N LEU A 2 -11.20 13.48 2.36
CA LEU A 2 -10.34 13.98 1.27
C LEU A 2 -8.96 14.53 1.71
N TYR A 3 -8.82 14.92 2.98
CA TYR A 3 -7.59 15.49 3.51
C TYR A 3 -6.38 14.55 3.39
N LEU A 4 -6.53 13.26 3.72
CA LEU A 4 -5.41 12.32 3.64
C LEU A 4 -4.98 12.01 2.21
N LEU A 5 -5.90 12.06 1.25
CA LEU A 5 -5.59 11.92 -0.17
C LEU A 5 -4.75 13.11 -0.67
N SER A 6 -5.08 14.34 -0.25
CA SER A 6 -4.25 15.51 -0.59
C SER A 6 -2.84 15.46 0.03
N MET A 7 -2.69 14.82 1.19
CA MET A 7 -1.39 14.67 1.85
C MET A 7 -0.45 13.66 1.17
N LEU A 8 -0.97 12.77 0.30
CA LEU A 8 -0.13 11.89 -0.52
C LEU A 8 0.62 12.63 -1.64
N ALA A 9 0.24 13.88 -1.95
CA ALA A 9 0.92 14.73 -2.92
C ALA A 9 1.76 15.84 -2.28
N HIS A 10 1.96 15.81 -0.96
CA HIS A 10 2.68 16.86 -0.23
C HIS A 10 4.18 16.84 -0.54
N ASP A 11 4.85 18.00 -0.56
CA ASP A 11 6.28 18.10 -0.91
C ASP A 11 7.19 17.36 0.09
N ASP A 12 6.86 17.43 1.38
CA ASP A 12 7.56 16.69 2.43
C ASP A 12 7.26 15.17 2.38
N PRO A 13 8.28 14.31 2.13
CA PRO A 13 8.13 12.85 2.12
C PRO A 13 7.67 12.27 3.46
N GLY A 14 8.02 12.91 4.58
CA GLY A 14 7.56 12.54 5.91
C GLY A 14 6.05 12.72 6.09
N VAL A 15 5.44 13.70 5.42
CA VAL A 15 3.98 13.90 5.39
C VAL A 15 3.33 12.84 4.52
N ARG A 16 3.85 12.60 3.31
CA ARG A 16 3.35 11.55 2.40
C ARG A 16 3.36 10.17 3.05
N ARG A 17 4.46 9.83 3.74
CA ARG A 17 4.62 8.58 4.49
C ARG A 17 3.55 8.43 5.57
N ARG A 18 3.30 9.49 6.36
CA ARG A 18 2.27 9.46 7.41
C ARG A 18 0.87 9.33 6.82
N ALA A 19 0.60 9.97 5.69
CA ALA A 19 -0.66 9.85 4.97
C ALA A 19 -0.89 8.40 4.53
N ALA A 20 0.07 7.81 3.83
CA ALA A 20 0.00 6.41 3.38
C ALA A 20 -0.23 5.44 4.55
N GLY A 21 0.57 5.54 5.62
CA GLY A 21 0.41 4.69 6.79
C GLY A 21 -0.93 4.88 7.52
N THR A 22 -1.48 6.09 7.53
CA THR A 22 -2.78 6.36 8.15
C THR A 22 -3.92 5.76 7.33
N LEU A 23 -3.89 5.93 6.01
CA LEU A 23 -4.87 5.32 5.10
C LEU A 23 -4.90 3.79 5.22
N GLY A 24 -3.71 3.16 5.34
CA GLY A 24 -3.60 1.73 5.59
C GLY A 24 -4.25 1.29 6.91
N ARG A 25 -4.01 2.02 8.01
CA ARG A 25 -4.63 1.71 9.32
C ARG A 25 -6.14 1.93 9.34
N LEU A 26 -6.65 2.84 8.52
CA LEU A 26 -8.09 3.07 8.36
C LEU A 26 -8.75 2.03 7.45
N HIS A 27 -7.96 1.17 6.78
CA HIS A 27 -8.44 0.22 5.78
C HIS A 27 -9.30 0.91 4.70
N ASP A 28 -8.93 2.14 4.34
CA ASP A 28 -9.69 2.96 3.40
C ASP A 28 -9.51 2.43 1.97
N THR A 29 -10.46 1.63 1.49
CA THR A 29 -10.47 1.08 0.13
C THR A 29 -10.60 2.17 -0.94
N GLY A 30 -11.12 3.36 -0.59
CA GLY A 30 -11.18 4.52 -1.47
C GLY A 30 -9.81 5.14 -1.74
N ALA A 31 -8.80 4.80 -0.94
CA ALA A 31 -7.42 5.27 -1.12
C ALA A 31 -6.56 4.36 -2.01
N LEU A 32 -7.13 3.26 -2.52
CA LEU A 32 -6.39 2.25 -3.27
C LEU A 32 -5.58 2.85 -4.43
N ASP A 33 -6.23 3.64 -5.30
CA ASP A 33 -5.59 4.22 -6.48
C ASP A 33 -4.48 5.21 -6.09
N SER A 34 -4.70 6.02 -5.06
CA SER A 34 -3.70 6.97 -4.56
C SER A 34 -2.50 6.27 -3.93
N LEU A 35 -2.72 5.15 -3.24
CA LEU A 35 -1.65 4.32 -2.70
C LEU A 35 -0.87 3.59 -3.80
N ILE A 36 -1.53 3.18 -4.89
CA ILE A 36 -0.86 2.62 -6.07
C ILE A 36 0.06 3.67 -6.72
N ILE A 37 -0.38 4.92 -6.80
CA ILE A 37 0.48 6.03 -7.29
C ILE A 37 1.69 6.20 -6.37
N ALA A 38 1.50 6.17 -5.04
CA ALA A 38 2.57 6.30 -4.05
C ALA A 38 3.62 5.16 -4.08
N LEU A 39 3.35 4.04 -4.77
CA LEU A 39 4.36 3.01 -5.03
C LEU A 39 5.52 3.52 -5.91
N ARG A 40 5.30 4.60 -6.66
CA ARG A 40 6.29 5.22 -7.54
C ARG A 40 6.92 6.48 -6.95
N ASP A 41 6.71 6.72 -5.65
CA ASP A 41 7.25 7.88 -4.96
C ASP A 41 8.79 7.93 -5.04
N GLY A 42 9.40 9.12 -5.09
CA GLY A 42 10.86 9.25 -5.07
C GLY A 42 11.51 8.81 -3.75
N ASP A 43 10.74 8.80 -2.64
CA ASP A 43 11.20 8.42 -1.32
C ASP A 43 10.87 6.95 -0.99
N ARG A 44 11.89 6.19 -0.57
CA ARG A 44 11.74 4.76 -0.27
C ARG A 44 10.86 4.47 0.93
N LEU A 45 10.83 5.36 1.93
CA LEU A 45 9.98 5.17 3.11
C LEU A 45 8.51 5.41 2.76
N VAL A 46 8.23 6.32 1.83
CA VAL A 46 6.88 6.50 1.27
C VAL A 46 6.44 5.25 0.51
N GLN A 47 7.30 4.70 -0.36
CA GLN A 47 7.00 3.45 -1.08
C GLN A 47 6.72 2.29 -0.10
N GLN A 48 7.55 2.11 0.93
CA GLN A 48 7.33 1.08 1.96
C GLN A 48 6.01 1.27 2.70
N ALA A 49 5.66 2.51 3.05
CA ALA A 49 4.40 2.82 3.71
C ALA A 49 3.20 2.54 2.80
N ALA A 50 3.30 2.86 1.51
CA ALA A 50 2.26 2.55 0.52
C ALA A 50 2.07 1.03 0.35
N ILE A 51 3.15 0.26 0.25
CA ILE A 51 3.11 -1.21 0.18
C ILE A 51 2.43 -1.80 1.42
N GLY A 52 2.85 -1.35 2.61
CA GLY A 52 2.26 -1.79 3.86
C GLY A 52 0.78 -1.42 3.98
N ALA A 53 0.40 -0.23 3.53
CA ALA A 53 -0.98 0.23 3.53
C ALA A 53 -1.87 -0.61 2.60
N LEU A 54 -1.40 -0.93 1.39
CA LEU A 54 -2.12 -1.81 0.47
C LEU A 54 -2.32 -3.22 1.06
N GLY A 55 -1.28 -3.76 1.72
CA GLY A 55 -1.39 -5.02 2.46
C GLY A 55 -2.39 -4.96 3.61
N ALA A 56 -2.43 -3.85 4.34
CA ALA A 56 -3.35 -3.63 5.46
C ALA A 56 -4.81 -3.44 5.00
N ILE A 57 -5.03 -2.79 3.85
CA ILE A 57 -6.36 -2.70 3.22
C ILE A 57 -6.84 -4.09 2.82
N GLY A 58 -5.97 -4.92 2.24
CA GLY A 58 -6.29 -6.31 1.91
C GLY A 58 -7.10 -6.47 0.62
N ASP A 59 -7.23 -5.41 -0.19
CA ASP A 59 -7.97 -5.46 -1.45
C ASP A 59 -7.17 -6.23 -2.53
N PRO A 60 -7.73 -7.29 -3.14
CA PRO A 60 -7.06 -8.09 -4.17
C PRO A 60 -6.58 -7.28 -5.38
N ARG A 61 -7.22 -6.14 -5.67
CA ARG A 61 -6.83 -5.25 -6.77
C ARG A 61 -5.41 -4.70 -6.60
N ALA A 62 -4.85 -4.72 -5.38
CA ALA A 62 -3.47 -4.31 -5.12
C ALA A 62 -2.40 -5.34 -5.57
N ILE A 63 -2.78 -6.61 -5.81
CA ILE A 63 -1.80 -7.68 -6.11
C ILE A 63 -1.05 -7.42 -7.42
N VAL A 64 -1.76 -7.03 -8.48
CA VAL A 64 -1.16 -6.80 -9.80
C VAL A 64 -0.19 -5.62 -9.77
N PRO A 65 -0.55 -4.43 -9.24
CA PRO A 65 0.39 -3.31 -9.07
C PRO A 65 1.64 -3.67 -8.24
N LEU A 66 1.46 -4.38 -7.12
CA LEU A 66 2.59 -4.79 -6.27
C LEU A 66 3.56 -5.73 -7.00
N ARG A 67 3.04 -6.67 -7.80
CA ARG A 67 3.87 -7.57 -8.60
C ARG A 67 4.62 -6.85 -9.72
N GLN A 68 4.04 -5.81 -10.30
CA GLN A 68 4.69 -5.01 -11.35
C GLN A 68 5.84 -4.13 -10.81
N LEU A 69 5.94 -3.91 -9.50
CA LEU A 69 7.05 -3.19 -8.87
C LEU A 69 8.35 -4.04 -8.82
N HIS A 70 8.19 -5.36 -8.69
CA HIS A 70 9.24 -6.38 -8.55
C HIS A 70 10.47 -6.25 -9.47
N PRO A 71 10.36 -5.84 -10.76
CA PRO A 71 11.51 -5.78 -11.65
C PRO A 71 12.47 -4.61 -11.37
N ARG A 72 12.12 -3.65 -10.49
CA ARG A 72 12.82 -2.35 -10.36
C ARG A 72 13.22 -1.97 -8.93
N VAL A 73 12.94 -2.80 -7.94
CA VAL A 73 13.07 -2.44 -6.51
C VAL A 73 14.19 -3.17 -5.79
N ASP A 74 14.73 -2.54 -4.74
CA ASP A 74 15.76 -3.14 -3.90
C ASP A 74 15.21 -4.26 -3.00
N ARG A 75 16.10 -5.04 -2.37
CA ARG A 75 15.75 -6.17 -1.50
C ARG A 75 14.80 -5.79 -0.36
N ARG A 76 14.84 -4.54 0.14
CA ARG A 76 14.01 -4.09 1.27
C ARG A 76 12.56 -3.91 0.86
N LEU A 77 12.33 -3.31 -0.31
CA LEU A 77 10.99 -3.17 -0.87
C LEU A 77 10.40 -4.51 -1.28
N GLN A 78 11.24 -5.42 -1.77
CA GLN A 78 10.82 -6.78 -2.11
C GLN A 78 10.21 -7.53 -0.92
N THR A 79 10.85 -7.48 0.26
CA THR A 79 10.29 -8.09 1.48
C THR A 79 8.95 -7.48 1.87
N ALA A 80 8.79 -6.15 1.71
CA ALA A 80 7.53 -5.48 1.98
C ALA A 80 6.42 -5.93 1.01
N ILE A 81 6.74 -6.08 -0.28
CA ILE A 81 5.79 -6.54 -1.32
C ILE A 81 5.29 -7.94 -1.00
N GLU A 82 6.19 -8.88 -0.71
CA GLU A 82 5.84 -10.25 -0.35
C GLU A 82 4.98 -10.30 0.91
N GLY A 83 5.31 -9.49 1.91
CA GLY A 83 4.52 -9.34 3.14
C GLY A 83 3.10 -8.84 2.85
N ALA A 84 2.96 -7.80 2.03
CA ALA A 84 1.66 -7.24 1.64
C ALA A 84 0.81 -8.26 0.86
N GLN A 85 1.41 -8.98 -0.09
CA GLN A 85 0.72 -10.02 -0.87
C GLN A 85 0.22 -11.16 0.03
N ARG A 86 1.03 -11.61 0.99
CA ARG A 86 0.62 -12.62 1.98
C ARG A 86 -0.52 -12.11 2.86
N ALA A 87 -0.46 -10.86 3.30
CA ALA A 87 -1.52 -10.25 4.11
C ALA A 87 -2.86 -10.19 3.33
N ILE A 88 -2.82 -9.80 2.05
CA ILE A 88 -3.99 -9.80 1.16
C ILE A 88 -4.53 -11.23 1.01
N ALA A 89 -3.67 -12.21 0.73
CA ALA A 89 -4.09 -13.60 0.56
C ALA A 89 -4.72 -14.19 1.84
N ALA A 90 -4.18 -13.88 3.02
CA ALA A 90 -4.72 -14.33 4.30
C ALA A 90 -6.13 -13.78 4.58
N ARG A 91 -6.41 -12.53 4.20
CA ARG A 91 -7.75 -11.91 4.32
C ARG A 91 -8.76 -12.61 3.41
N GLN A 92 -8.38 -12.88 2.16
CA GLN A 92 -9.23 -13.59 1.20
C GLN A 92 -9.54 -15.02 1.63
N ALA A 93 -8.57 -15.73 2.22
CA ALA A 93 -8.77 -17.06 2.76
C ALA A 93 -9.73 -17.10 3.96
N GLY A 94 -9.74 -16.04 4.80
CA GLY A 94 -10.66 -15.90 5.91
C GLY A 94 -12.11 -15.62 5.48
N GLU A 95 -12.31 -14.88 4.39
CA GLU A 95 -13.63 -14.60 3.82
C GLU A 95 -14.25 -15.85 3.16
N HIS A 96 -13.43 -16.69 2.53
CA HIS A 96 -13.86 -17.94 1.90
C HIS A 96 -14.33 -19.04 2.87
N PHE A 97 -14.03 -18.91 4.17
CA PHE A 97 -14.40 -19.90 5.19
C PHE A 97 -15.76 -19.63 5.85
N LEU A 98 -16.37 -18.47 5.58
CA LEU A 98 -17.62 -18.02 6.20
C LEU A 98 -18.82 -17.94 5.22
N SER A 99 -18.66 -18.44 4.00
CA SER A 99 -19.68 -18.52 2.93
C SER A 99 -19.99 -19.96 2.58
#